data_AF-A0A812LD17-F1
#
_entry.id   AF-A0A812LD17-F1
#
_cell.length_a   1.000
_cell.length_b   1.000
_cell.length_c   1.000
_cell.angle_alpha   90.00
_cell.angle_beta   90.00
_cell.angle_gamma   90.00
#
_symmetry.space_group_name_H-M   'P 1'
#
loop_
_entity.id
_entity.type
_entity.pdbx_description
1 polymer ?
#
loop_
_entity_poly.entity_id
_entity_poly.type
_entity_poly.pdbx_seq_one_letter_code
_entity_poly.pdbx_strand_id
1 'polypeptide(L)'
;MTNPDPCRYIHSCIPGLQPGEQCEFRCRPPSFLGDPLPGTCPTDNTDPSRPPVVPVLPSCEPQCTEPSTPPQGYNRSGDNWTCASGYLGAAVPNCAPDRNCV
;
A
#
# COMPACT_ATOMS: atom_id res chain seq x y z
N MET A 1 14.50 3.04 11.10
CA MET A 1 13.50 2.15 10.44
C MET A 1 12.23 2.96 10.31
N THR A 2 11.89 3.35 9.09
CA THR A 2 10.64 4.07 8.79
C THR A 2 9.47 3.13 9.04
N ASN A 3 8.50 3.57 9.84
CA ASN A 3 7.23 2.86 10.01
C ASN A 3 6.59 2.66 8.63
N PRO A 4 6.32 1.42 8.17
CA PRO A 4 5.74 1.18 6.86
C PRO A 4 4.37 1.88 6.74
N ASP A 5 4.07 2.42 5.56
CA ASP A 5 2.80 3.09 5.30
C ASP A 5 1.63 2.12 5.56
N PRO A 6 0.77 2.38 6.55
CA PRO A 6 -0.31 1.48 6.91
C PRO A 6 -1.36 1.36 5.79
N CYS A 7 -1.46 2.32 4.87
CA CYS A 7 -2.35 2.21 3.71
C CYS A 7 -1.80 1.27 2.64
N ARG A 8 -0.48 1.10 2.56
CA ARG A 8 0.18 0.26 1.54
C ARG A 8 0.44 -1.15 2.05
N TYR A 9 0.73 -1.30 3.34
CA TYR A 9 1.16 -2.54 3.95
C TYR A 9 0.25 -2.98 5.09
N ILE A 10 0.10 -4.30 5.24
CA ILE A 10 -0.47 -4.95 6.43
C ILE A 10 0.47 -6.08 6.86
N HIS A 11 0.47 -6.44 8.14
CA HIS A 11 1.34 -7.51 8.64
C HIS A 11 0.66 -8.36 9.72
N SER A 12 1.15 -9.58 9.89
CA SER A 12 0.74 -10.50 10.97
C SER A 12 1.66 -10.46 12.19
N CYS A 13 2.66 -9.57 12.19
CA CYS A 13 3.62 -9.45 13.28
C CYS A 13 2.95 -8.91 14.56
N ILE A 14 2.76 -9.80 15.52
CA ILE A 14 2.19 -9.50 16.84
C ILE A 14 3.30 -9.40 17.90
N PRO A 15 3.09 -8.70 19.02
CA PRO A 15 4.00 -8.79 20.15
C PRO A 15 4.14 -10.24 20.64
N GLY A 16 5.35 -10.65 21.04
CA GLY A 16 5.60 -11.97 21.62
C GLY A 16 5.99 -13.08 20.64
N LEU A 17 6.41 -12.76 19.40
CA LEU A 17 7.10 -13.73 18.54
C LEU A 17 8.30 -14.35 19.27
N GLN A 18 8.35 -15.68 19.30
CA GLN A 18 9.47 -16.42 19.86
C GLN A 18 10.74 -16.24 19.01
N PRO A 19 11.94 -16.47 19.57
CA PRO A 19 13.18 -16.39 18.81
C PRO A 19 13.16 -17.37 17.63
N GLY A 20 13.44 -16.86 16.42
CA GLY A 20 13.39 -17.64 15.18
C GLY A 20 12.00 -17.76 14.53
N GLU A 21 10.93 -17.31 15.20
CA GLU A 21 9.61 -17.25 14.57
C GLU A 21 9.55 -16.18 13.49
N GLN A 22 8.63 -16.40 12.55
CA GLN A 22 8.39 -15.53 11.42
C GLN A 22 6.96 -15.04 11.43
N CYS A 23 6.78 -13.81 10.97
CA CYS A 23 5.51 -13.22 10.61
C CYS A 23 5.56 -12.78 9.14
N GLU A 24 4.45 -12.30 8.62
CA GLU A 24 4.31 -11.93 7.22
C GLU A 24 4.02 -10.43 7.10
N PHE A 25 4.71 -9.77 6.18
CA PHE A 25 4.35 -8.46 5.64
C PHE A 25 3.79 -8.65 4.25
N ARG A 26 2.66 -8.00 3.95
CA ARG A 26 2.02 -8.08 2.64
C ARG A 26 1.44 -6.75 2.23
N CYS A 27 1.17 -6.62 0.93
CA CYS A 27 0.46 -5.49 0.38
C CYS A 27 -0.99 -5.48 0.87
N ARG A 28 -1.58 -4.28 1.04
CA ARG A 28 -2.98 -4.16 1.44
C ARG A 28 -3.90 -4.46 0.24
N PRO A 29 -4.67 -5.55 0.26
CA PRO A 29 -5.65 -5.82 -0.79
C PRO A 29 -6.91 -4.96 -0.60
N PRO A 30 -7.71 -4.71 -1.65
CA PRO A 30 -7.45 -5.05 -3.06
C PRO A 30 -6.58 -4.02 -3.79
N SER A 31 -6.36 -2.85 -3.19
CA SER A 31 -5.77 -1.67 -3.85
C SER A 31 -4.27 -1.83 -4.14
N PHE A 32 -3.58 -2.83 -3.59
CA PHE A 32 -2.19 -3.14 -3.90
C PHE A 32 -1.95 -4.64 -4.10
N LEU A 33 -1.15 -4.98 -5.11
CA LEU A 33 -0.65 -6.34 -5.34
C LEU A 33 0.87 -6.41 -5.18
N GLY A 34 1.33 -7.55 -4.70
CA GLY A 34 2.73 -7.87 -4.51
C GLY A 34 2.87 -9.10 -3.63
N ASP A 35 3.98 -9.82 -3.80
CA ASP A 35 4.23 -11.04 -3.03
C ASP A 35 4.54 -10.71 -1.56
N PRO A 36 3.98 -11.47 -0.60
CA PRO A 36 4.29 -11.28 0.81
C PRO A 36 5.76 -11.62 1.09
N LEU A 37 6.34 -10.94 2.09
CA LEU A 37 7.69 -11.17 2.55
C LEU A 37 7.73 -11.47 4.05
N PRO A 38 8.62 -12.37 4.50
CA PRO A 38 8.71 -12.71 5.91
C PRO A 38 9.43 -11.62 6.72
N GLY A 39 8.88 -11.32 7.89
CA GLY A 39 9.60 -10.67 8.98
C GLY A 39 10.05 -11.72 9.98
N THR A 40 11.31 -11.71 10.39
CA THR A 40 11.87 -12.74 11.28
C THR A 40 12.24 -12.16 12.64
N CYS A 41 11.82 -12.79 13.72
CA CYS A 41 12.35 -12.52 15.05
C CYS A 41 13.74 -13.16 15.17
N PRO A 42 14.82 -12.39 15.43
CA PRO A 42 16.16 -12.96 15.58
C PRO A 42 16.20 -14.06 16.64
N THR A 43 16.96 -15.13 16.40
CA THR A 43 17.06 -16.28 17.31
C THR A 43 17.73 -15.94 18.64
N ASP A 44 18.47 -14.84 18.70
CA ASP A 44 19.13 -14.29 19.88
C ASP A 44 18.29 -13.21 20.59
N ASN A 45 17.06 -12.96 20.11
CA ASN A 45 16.20 -11.94 20.68
C ASN A 45 15.46 -12.44 21.92
N THR A 46 15.80 -11.92 23.11
CA THR A 46 15.09 -12.18 24.36
C THR A 46 14.12 -11.07 24.76
N ASP A 47 14.06 -9.98 23.97
CA ASP A 47 13.17 -8.85 24.19
C ASP A 47 11.84 -9.07 23.45
N PRO A 48 10.71 -9.30 24.17
CA PRO A 48 9.40 -9.52 23.56
C PRO A 48 8.82 -8.26 22.90
N SER A 49 9.40 -7.09 23.16
CA SER A 49 8.99 -5.81 22.55
C SER A 49 9.78 -5.46 21.29
N ARG A 50 10.86 -6.19 20.98
CA ARG A 50 11.66 -5.94 19.78
C ARG A 50 10.87 -6.37 18.53
N PRO A 51 10.69 -5.48 17.54
CA PRO A 51 9.98 -5.82 16.33
C PRO A 51 10.79 -6.82 15.48
N PRO A 52 10.12 -7.66 14.69
CA PRO A 52 10.79 -8.57 13.77
C PRO A 52 11.57 -7.80 12.70
N VAL A 53 12.67 -8.41 12.25
CA VAL A 53 13.54 -7.85 11.22
C VAL A 53 12.95 -8.16 9.85
N VAL A 54 12.77 -7.09 9.07
CA VAL A 54 12.32 -7.15 7.68
C VAL A 54 13.37 -6.46 6.81
N PRO A 55 14.21 -7.21 6.08
CA PRO A 55 15.30 -6.62 5.29
C PRO A 55 14.77 -5.70 4.17
N VAL A 56 13.67 -6.11 3.52
CA VAL A 56 13.02 -5.37 2.45
C VAL A 56 11.50 -5.54 2.55
N LEU A 57 10.75 -4.46 2.29
CA LEU A 57 9.29 -4.53 2.23
C LEU A 57 8.82 -5.10 0.89
N PRO A 58 7.63 -5.70 0.82
CA PRO A 58 7.02 -6.12 -0.44
C PRO A 58 6.97 -4.99 -1.48
N SER A 59 7.20 -5.32 -2.74
CA SER A 59 6.94 -4.42 -3.86
C SER A 59 5.44 -4.33 -4.11
N CYS A 60 4.79 -3.33 -3.51
CA CYS A 60 3.34 -3.16 -3.60
C CYS A 60 2.96 -2.22 -4.73
N GLU A 61 2.48 -2.79 -5.84
CA GLU A 61 2.01 -2.08 -7.02
C GLU A 61 0.52 -1.75 -6.88
N PRO A 62 0.13 -0.47 -6.99
CA PRO A 62 -1.26 -0.07 -6.85
C PRO A 62 -2.11 -0.62 -7.99
N GLN A 63 -3.26 -1.18 -7.64
CA GLN A 63 -4.26 -1.70 -8.57
C GLN A 63 -5.30 -0.63 -8.83
N CYS A 64 -4.96 0.31 -9.72
CA CYS A 64 -5.89 1.33 -10.15
C CYS A 64 -6.56 0.88 -11.45
N THR A 65 -7.87 0.68 -11.39
CA THR A 65 -8.68 0.52 -12.59
C THR A 65 -9.04 1.90 -13.10
N GLU A 66 -8.66 2.18 -14.35
CA GLU A 66 -9.12 3.38 -15.04
C GLU A 66 -10.66 3.37 -15.08
N PRO A 67 -11.34 4.47 -14.68
CA PRO A 67 -12.79 4.55 -14.76
C PRO A 67 -13.28 4.33 -16.18
N SER A 68 -14.24 3.41 -16.37
CA SER A 68 -14.84 3.15 -17.70
C SER A 68 -15.68 4.34 -18.19
N THR A 69 -16.19 5.15 -17.28
CA THR A 69 -16.87 6.42 -17.56
C THR A 69 -16.15 7.57 -16.85
N PRO A 70 -15.98 8.72 -17.51
CA PRO A 70 -15.45 9.91 -16.87
C PRO A 70 -16.28 10.31 -15.64
N PRO A 71 -15.65 10.52 -14.47
CA PRO A 71 -16.34 11.08 -13.31
C PRO A 71 -16.89 12.47 -13.59
N GLN A 72 -17.85 12.92 -12.77
CA GLN A 72 -18.41 14.26 -12.87
C GLN A 72 -17.30 15.33 -12.82
N GLY A 73 -17.37 16.29 -13.74
CA GLY A 73 -16.39 17.39 -13.83
C GLY A 73 -15.17 17.07 -14.70
N TYR A 74 -15.10 15.86 -15.27
CA TYR A 74 -14.02 15.44 -16.15
C TYR A 74 -14.54 14.98 -17.51
N ASN A 75 -13.75 15.25 -18.54
CA ASN A 75 -13.91 14.71 -19.88
C ASN A 75 -12.70 13.82 -20.20
N ARG A 76 -12.92 12.75 -20.97
CA ARG A 76 -11.86 11.88 -21.48
C ARG A 76 -11.91 11.86 -23.00
N SER A 77 -10.79 12.14 -23.65
CA SER A 77 -10.63 12.07 -25.11
C SER A 77 -9.39 11.26 -25.43
N GLY A 78 -9.58 9.98 -25.82
CA GLY A 78 -8.47 9.03 -25.87
C GLY A 78 -7.86 8.85 -24.48
N ASP A 79 -6.54 9.04 -24.36
CA ASP A 79 -5.81 8.96 -23.08
C ASP A 79 -5.65 10.32 -22.37
N ASN A 80 -6.27 11.38 -22.90
CA ASN A 80 -6.19 12.71 -22.31
C ASN A 80 -7.39 12.98 -21.41
N TRP A 81 -7.10 13.35 -20.16
CA TRP A 81 -8.06 13.87 -19.20
C TRP A 81 -8.12 15.39 -19.24
N THR A 82 -9.33 15.96 -19.28
CA THR A 82 -9.55 17.40 -19.22
C THR A 82 -10.69 17.73 -18.27
N CYS A 83 -10.73 18.97 -17.79
CA CYS A 83 -11.87 19.46 -17.02
C CYS A 83 -13.09 19.64 -17.93
N ALA A 84 -14.26 19.23 -17.45
CA ALA A 84 -15.52 19.44 -18.15
C ALA A 84 -15.91 20.93 -18.18
N SER A 85 -16.82 21.31 -19.09
CA SER A 85 -17.30 22.69 -19.20
C SER A 85 -17.80 23.23 -17.85
N GLY A 86 -17.27 24.38 -17.43
CA GLY A 86 -17.59 25.00 -16.15
C GLY A 86 -16.68 24.59 -14.98
N TYR A 87 -15.76 23.64 -15.17
CA TYR A 87 -14.74 23.26 -14.19
C TYR A 87 -13.39 23.87 -14.56
N LEU A 88 -12.66 24.39 -13.56
CA LEU A 88 -11.37 25.05 -13.75
C LEU A 88 -10.23 24.18 -13.20
N GLY A 89 -9.09 24.17 -13.88
CA GLY A 89 -7.87 23.48 -13.43
C GLY A 89 -7.25 22.60 -14.51
N ALA A 90 -6.26 21.81 -14.11
CA ALA A 90 -5.68 20.74 -14.91
C ALA A 90 -6.12 19.40 -14.34
N ALA A 91 -6.65 18.52 -15.19
CA ALA A 91 -6.99 17.17 -14.77
C ALA A 91 -5.69 16.34 -14.63
N VAL A 92 -5.46 15.81 -13.44
CA VAL A 92 -4.28 15.00 -13.12
C VAL A 92 -4.78 13.65 -12.62
N PRO A 93 -4.59 12.55 -13.37
CA PRO A 93 -4.90 11.23 -12.86
C PRO A 93 -3.94 10.92 -11.71
N ASN A 94 -4.49 10.41 -10.61
CA ASN A 94 -3.71 9.99 -9.46
C ASN A 94 -4.10 8.57 -9.07
N CYS A 95 -3.09 7.73 -8.87
CA CYS A 95 -3.24 6.34 -8.44
C CYS A 95 -2.51 6.19 -7.09
N ALA A 96 -3.20 6.60 -6.03
CA ALA A 96 -2.73 6.47 -4.66
C ALA A 96 -3.95 6.37 -3.73
N PRO A 97 -3.82 5.62 -2.62
CA PRO A 97 -4.88 5.49 -1.63
C PRO A 97 -5.26 6.86 -1.05
N ASP A 98 -6.55 7.02 -0.76
CA ASP A 98 -7.04 8.19 -0.05
C ASP A 98 -6.67 8.17 1.45
N ARG A 99 -7.17 9.15 2.22
CA ARG A 99 -6.95 9.21 3.68
C ARG A 99 -7.58 8.05 4.46
N ASN A 100 -8.50 7.32 3.84
CA ASN A 100 -9.15 6.14 4.40
C ASN A 100 -8.49 4.84 3.90
N CYS A 101 -7.38 4.95 3.17
CA CYS A 101 -6.68 3.84 2.54
C CYS A 101 -7.55 3.07 1.53
N VAL A 102 -8.45 3.76 0.83
CA VAL A 102 -9.28 3.21 -0.25
C VAL A 102 -8.65 3.56 -1.60
#